data_AF-A0A353N8S6-F1
#
_entry.id   AF-A0A353N8S6-F1
#
_cell.length_a   1.000
_cell.length_b   1.000
_cell.length_c   1.000
_cell.angle_alpha   90.00
_cell.angle_beta   90.00
_cell.angle_gamma   90.00
#
_symmetry.space_group_name_H-M   'P 1'
#
loop_
_entity.id
_entity.type
_entity.pdbx_description
1 polymer ?
#
loop_
_entity_poly.entity_id
_entity_poly.type
_entity_poly.pdbx_seq_one_letter_code
_entity_poly.pdbx_strand_id
1 'polypeptide(L)'
;MLSSLISPEIVHDYLHEQGVLKELSKSLSRSVEGVIQEEEFREELRLLLFNLLNNIVNNRKTRELVDQFVSKTIQDWTGESLSEKMMEWTKQIWGAVVRKQVIEFLPDLPKAIDFVFPHVEVMLQSLPVKIEEEGRAMEPQVARAITDGLRSLNLKEVIRGQLGKMDAADLEKLLTSNISGELVFIQTSGGIFGFLVGLAILFPSFRLLFVAGGLLVGGIYRLSVEK
;
A
#
# COMPACT_ATOMS: atom_id res chain seq x y z
N MET A 1 -5.46 27.53 -17.76
CA MET A 1 -6.62 26.62 -17.77
C MET A 1 -6.22 25.16 -17.68
N LEU A 2 -5.29 24.64 -18.49
CA LEU A 2 -4.78 23.26 -18.30
C LEU A 2 -4.00 23.03 -16.99
N SER A 3 -3.31 24.05 -16.47
CA SER A 3 -2.57 23.95 -15.19
C SER A 3 -3.46 23.81 -13.95
N SER A 4 -4.77 24.07 -14.06
CA SER A 4 -5.73 23.88 -12.95
C SER A 4 -6.48 22.55 -13.04
N LEU A 5 -6.31 21.78 -14.12
CA LEU A 5 -6.93 20.46 -14.31
C LEU A 5 -6.04 19.31 -13.79
N ILE A 6 -4.73 19.57 -13.64
CA ILE A 6 -3.76 18.67 -13.02
C ILE A 6 -3.01 19.45 -11.94
N SER A 7 -3.77 19.96 -10.97
CA SER A 7 -3.21 20.58 -9.77
C SER A 7 -2.84 19.47 -8.77
N PRO A 8 -1.77 19.62 -7.98
CA PRO A 8 -1.43 18.68 -6.90
C PRO A 8 -2.61 18.33 -5.99
N GLU A 9 -3.51 19.28 -5.79
CA GLU A 9 -4.74 19.16 -5.00
C GLU A 9 -5.75 18.21 -5.67
N ILE A 10 -5.90 18.25 -7.01
CA ILE A 10 -6.77 17.32 -7.76
C ILE A 10 -6.22 15.90 -7.70
N VAL A 11 -4.89 15.74 -7.74
CA VAL A 11 -4.28 14.41 -7.62
C VAL A 11 -4.45 13.86 -6.21
N HIS A 12 -4.31 14.71 -5.18
CA HIS A 12 -4.59 14.33 -3.80
C HIS A 12 -6.04 13.85 -3.63
N ASP A 13 -7.01 14.63 -4.12
CA ASP A 13 -8.43 14.30 -4.01
C ASP A 13 -8.77 13.06 -4.84
N TYR A 14 -8.18 12.89 -6.03
CA TYR A 14 -8.33 11.69 -6.86
C TYR A 14 -7.76 10.44 -6.19
N LEU A 15 -6.57 10.53 -5.58
CA LEU A 15 -5.95 9.42 -4.85
C LEU A 15 -6.77 9.01 -3.63
N HIS A 16 -7.42 9.96 -2.97
CA HIS A 16 -8.24 9.75 -1.78
C HIS A 16 -9.66 9.25 -2.12
N GLU A 17 -10.34 9.88 -3.08
CA GLU A 17 -11.73 9.59 -3.43
C GLU A 17 -11.88 8.32 -4.28
N GLN A 18 -10.93 8.01 -5.16
CA GLN A 18 -11.07 6.87 -6.08
C GLN A 18 -10.54 5.54 -5.52
N GLY A 19 -10.07 5.51 -4.27
CA GLY A 19 -9.58 4.29 -3.64
C GLY A 19 -8.34 3.70 -4.30
N VAL A 20 -7.57 4.52 -5.04
CA VAL A 20 -6.34 4.10 -5.74
C VAL A 20 -5.36 3.46 -4.76
N LEU A 21 -5.24 4.00 -3.54
CA LEU A 21 -4.36 3.46 -2.51
C LEU A 21 -4.80 2.09 -2.01
N LYS A 22 -6.10 1.82 -1.96
CA LYS A 22 -6.64 0.50 -1.65
C LYS A 22 -6.35 -0.50 -2.76
N GLU A 23 -6.43 -0.08 -4.02
CA GLU A 23 -6.04 -0.94 -5.15
C GLU A 23 -4.54 -1.21 -5.18
N LEU A 24 -3.72 -0.20 -4.90
CA LEU A 24 -2.27 -0.33 -4.78
C LEU A 24 -1.87 -1.25 -3.63
N SER A 25 -2.45 -1.08 -2.43
CA SER A 25 -2.17 -1.97 -1.30
C SER A 25 -2.60 -3.40 -1.59
N LYS A 26 -3.77 -3.60 -2.23
CA LYS A 26 -4.24 -4.92 -2.68
C LYS A 26 -3.37 -5.52 -3.78
N SER A 27 -2.81 -4.72 -4.67
CA SER A 27 -1.89 -5.19 -5.70
C SER A 27 -0.54 -5.58 -5.08
N LEU A 28 -0.01 -4.75 -4.19
CA LEU A 28 1.23 -5.02 -3.48
C LEU A 28 1.10 -6.26 -2.59
N SER A 29 0.00 -6.38 -1.86
CA SER A 29 -0.34 -7.54 -1.03
C SER A 29 -0.31 -8.83 -1.86
N ARG A 30 -0.98 -8.85 -3.03
CA ARG A 30 -0.95 -10.01 -3.95
C ARG A 30 0.44 -10.31 -4.51
N SER A 31 1.22 -9.29 -4.88
CA SER A 31 2.59 -9.50 -5.35
C SER A 31 3.50 -10.07 -4.27
N VAL A 32 3.38 -9.54 -3.04
CA VAL A 32 4.14 -10.00 -1.88
C VAL A 32 3.72 -11.41 -1.48
N GLU A 33 2.42 -11.71 -1.49
CA GLU A 33 1.89 -13.06 -1.26
C GLU A 33 2.47 -14.05 -2.29
N GLY A 34 2.45 -13.69 -3.58
CA GLY A 34 3.02 -14.50 -4.64
C GLY A 34 4.50 -14.85 -4.38
N VAL A 35 5.33 -13.84 -4.09
CA VAL A 35 6.77 -14.05 -3.83
C VAL A 35 6.99 -14.89 -2.56
N ILE A 36 6.23 -14.66 -1.49
CA ILE A 36 6.37 -15.41 -0.23
C ILE A 36 5.96 -16.87 -0.38
N GLN A 37 5.02 -17.17 -1.28
CA GLN A 37 4.57 -18.53 -1.58
C GLN A 37 5.61 -19.34 -2.36
N GLU A 38 6.54 -18.70 -3.06
CA GLU A 38 7.62 -19.37 -3.79
C GLU A 38 8.61 -20.06 -2.83
N GLU A 39 8.87 -21.34 -3.08
CA GLU A 39 9.83 -22.12 -2.29
C GLU A 39 11.26 -21.60 -2.46
N GLU A 40 11.61 -21.15 -3.67
CA GLU A 40 12.92 -20.56 -3.98
C GLU A 40 13.20 -19.34 -3.10
N PHE A 41 12.23 -18.44 -2.95
CA PHE A 41 12.37 -17.25 -2.10
C PHE A 41 12.59 -17.62 -0.62
N ARG A 42 11.86 -18.61 -0.10
CA ARG A 42 12.01 -19.07 1.29
C ARG A 42 13.41 -19.64 1.53
N GLU A 43 13.89 -20.48 0.64
CA GLU A 43 15.23 -21.07 0.77
C GLU A 43 16.34 -20.03 0.59
N GLU A 44 16.19 -19.08 -0.34
CA GLU A 44 17.11 -17.95 -0.47
C GLU A 44 17.15 -17.10 0.81
N LEU A 45 15.99 -16.76 1.36
CA LEU A 45 15.91 -15.98 2.60
C LEU A 45 16.56 -16.72 3.77
N ARG A 46 16.33 -18.04 3.88
CA ARG A 46 16.95 -18.89 4.88
C ARG A 46 18.48 -18.86 4.76
N LEU A 47 18.99 -19.02 3.55
CA LEU A 47 20.43 -18.95 3.26
C LEU A 47 21.01 -17.56 3.56
N LEU A 48 20.29 -16.49 3.23
CA LEU A 48 20.69 -15.11 3.53
C LEU A 48 20.79 -14.88 5.04
N LEU A 49 19.79 -15.32 5.81
CA LEU A 49 19.81 -15.23 7.26
C LEU A 49 20.95 -16.06 7.84
N PHE A 50 21.19 -17.25 7.31
CA PHE A 50 22.29 -18.12 7.73
C PHE A 50 23.64 -17.45 7.52
N ASN A 51 23.87 -16.95 6.31
CA ASN A 51 25.10 -16.26 5.97
C ASN A 51 25.28 -14.97 6.78
N LEU A 52 24.21 -14.21 6.99
CA LEU A 52 24.23 -13.01 7.83
C LEU A 52 24.63 -13.34 9.27
N LEU A 53 23.96 -14.31 9.91
CA LEU A 53 24.30 -14.73 11.27
C LEU A 53 25.71 -15.29 11.33
N ASN A 54 26.09 -16.14 10.38
CA ASN A 54 27.43 -16.71 10.31
C ASN A 54 28.51 -15.63 10.21
N ASN A 55 28.29 -14.60 9.40
CA ASN A 55 29.20 -13.46 9.29
C ASN A 55 29.26 -12.65 10.59
N ILE A 56 28.12 -12.42 11.24
CA ILE A 56 28.03 -11.69 12.51
C ILE A 56 28.78 -12.45 13.61
N VAL A 57 28.51 -13.73 13.83
CA VAL A 57 29.08 -14.51 14.95
C VAL A 57 30.55 -14.88 14.74
N ASN A 58 31.01 -14.95 13.50
CA ASN A 58 32.42 -15.18 13.18
C ASN A 58 33.24 -13.88 13.14
N ASN A 59 32.60 -12.71 13.18
CA ASN A 59 33.31 -11.45 13.29
C ASN A 59 33.96 -11.33 14.68
N ARG A 60 35.27 -11.08 14.70
CA ARG A 60 36.05 -10.89 15.93
C ARG A 60 35.45 -9.82 16.85
N LYS A 61 34.99 -8.70 16.29
CA LYS A 61 34.38 -7.60 17.05
C LYS A 61 33.09 -8.05 17.75
N THR A 62 32.26 -8.86 17.10
CA THR A 62 31.05 -9.41 17.72
C THR A 62 31.40 -10.34 18.87
N ARG A 63 32.38 -11.23 18.69
CA ARG A 63 32.83 -12.13 19.75
C ARG A 63 33.36 -11.36 20.96
N GLU A 64 34.15 -10.32 20.74
CA GLU A 64 34.64 -9.43 21.79
C GLU A 64 33.49 -8.67 22.49
N LEU A 65 32.48 -8.21 21.75
CA LEU A 65 31.30 -7.56 22.33
C LEU A 65 30.47 -8.51 23.19
N VAL A 66 30.23 -9.73 22.72
CA VAL A 66 29.52 -10.75 23.49
C VAL A 66 30.32 -11.13 24.73
N ASP A 67 31.63 -11.30 24.59
CA ASP A 67 32.54 -11.59 25.69
C ASP A 67 32.48 -10.53 26.80
N GLN A 68 32.57 -9.25 26.41
CA GLN A 68 32.46 -8.11 27.32
C GLN A 68 31.08 -8.04 27.97
N PHE A 69 30.01 -8.24 27.18
CA PHE A 69 28.64 -8.23 27.67
C PHE A 69 28.41 -9.30 28.74
N VAL A 70 28.83 -10.54 28.46
CA VAL A 70 28.69 -11.66 29.40
C VAL A 70 29.56 -11.42 30.63
N SER A 71 30.81 -10.99 30.46
CA SER A 71 31.70 -10.66 31.58
C SER A 71 31.11 -9.58 32.49
N LYS A 72 30.55 -8.52 31.91
CA LYS A 72 29.91 -7.45 32.66
C LYS A 72 28.66 -7.94 33.39
N THR A 73 27.79 -8.68 32.71
CA THR A 73 26.57 -9.25 33.30
C THR A 73 26.88 -10.13 34.50
N ILE A 74 27.94 -10.96 34.42
CA ILE A 74 28.40 -11.80 35.54
C ILE A 74 28.94 -10.96 36.71
N GLN A 75 29.71 -9.91 36.42
CA GLN A 75 30.28 -9.04 37.45
C GLN A 75 29.18 -8.28 38.21
N ASP A 76 28.24 -7.72 37.46
CA ASP A 76 27.14 -6.87 37.97
C ASP A 76 26.02 -7.67 38.66
N TRP A 77 25.98 -9.00 38.51
CA TRP A 77 24.99 -9.86 39.16
C TRP A 77 25.04 -9.69 40.69
N THR A 78 23.99 -9.23 41.35
CA THR A 78 23.90 -9.30 42.82
C THR A 78 22.71 -10.14 43.24
N GLY A 79 22.88 -10.93 44.30
CA GLY A 79 21.85 -11.85 44.78
C GLY A 79 21.11 -11.32 46.01
N GLU A 80 19.79 -11.36 46.01
CA GLU A 80 18.99 -10.95 47.18
C GLU A 80 18.76 -12.13 48.13
N SER A 81 18.58 -13.34 47.59
CA SER A 81 18.35 -14.57 48.34
C SER A 81 19.65 -15.27 48.78
N LEU A 82 19.55 -16.17 49.79
CA LEU A 82 20.68 -16.99 50.25
C LEU A 82 21.35 -17.79 49.10
N SER A 83 20.57 -18.37 48.19
CA SER A 83 21.07 -19.10 47.03
C SER A 83 21.77 -18.22 46.01
N GLU A 84 21.27 -17.00 45.78
CA GLU A 84 21.89 -16.07 44.82
C GLU A 84 23.13 -15.41 45.40
N LYS A 85 23.18 -15.14 46.71
CA LYS A 85 24.42 -14.77 47.41
C LYS A 85 25.45 -15.90 47.33
N MET A 86 24.98 -17.15 47.38
CA MET A 86 25.78 -18.33 47.05
C MET A 86 26.06 -18.53 45.54
N MET A 87 25.55 -17.71 44.64
CA MET A 87 26.12 -17.62 43.29
C MET A 87 27.10 -16.47 43.22
N GLU A 88 26.81 -15.36 43.89
CA GLU A 88 27.68 -14.20 43.96
C GLU A 88 29.09 -14.53 44.49
N TRP A 89 29.21 -15.29 45.59
CA TRP A 89 30.52 -15.71 46.14
C TRP A 89 31.33 -16.64 45.21
N THR A 90 30.68 -17.30 44.24
CA THR A 90 31.30 -18.28 43.32
C THR A 90 31.36 -17.76 41.88
N LYS A 91 31.06 -16.48 41.66
CA LYS A 91 31.11 -15.79 40.35
C LYS A 91 32.34 -16.10 39.53
N GLN A 92 33.51 -16.14 40.17
CA GLN A 92 34.76 -16.40 39.48
C GLN A 92 34.83 -17.83 38.88
N ILE A 93 34.13 -18.79 39.51
CA ILE A 93 34.10 -20.19 39.11
C ILE A 93 33.02 -20.42 38.04
N TRP A 94 31.75 -20.17 38.37
CA TRP A 94 30.66 -20.43 37.40
C TRP A 94 30.66 -19.42 36.25
N GLY A 95 31.11 -18.18 36.48
CA GLY A 95 31.18 -17.15 35.46
C GLY A 95 32.15 -17.51 34.33
N ALA A 96 33.29 -18.12 34.66
CA ALA A 96 34.22 -18.63 33.66
C ALA A 96 33.59 -19.76 32.82
N VAL A 97 32.82 -20.64 33.44
CA VAL A 97 32.09 -21.73 32.77
C VAL A 97 31.01 -21.18 31.83
N VAL A 98 30.17 -20.26 32.31
CA VAL A 98 29.11 -19.63 31.51
C VAL A 98 29.70 -18.85 30.34
N ARG A 99 30.71 -18.02 30.59
CA ARG A 99 31.40 -17.25 29.55
C ARG A 99 31.95 -18.18 28.46
N LYS A 100 32.66 -19.25 28.86
CA LYS A 100 33.19 -20.23 27.92
C LYS A 100 32.08 -20.89 27.10
N GLN A 101 31.02 -21.33 27.76
CA GLN A 101 29.90 -22.02 27.09
C GLN A 101 29.16 -21.11 26.11
N VAL A 102 28.96 -19.83 26.45
CA VAL A 102 28.35 -18.85 25.53
C VAL A 102 29.23 -18.62 24.30
N ILE A 103 30.54 -18.44 24.48
CA ILE A 103 31.47 -18.23 23.36
C ILE A 103 31.60 -19.48 22.48
N GLU A 104 31.60 -20.67 23.08
CA GLU A 104 31.61 -21.95 22.35
C GLU A 104 30.31 -22.22 21.60
N PHE A 105 29.18 -21.66 22.05
CA PHE A 105 27.88 -21.77 21.38
C PHE A 105 27.71 -20.76 20.22
N LEU A 106 28.41 -19.62 20.22
CA LEU A 106 28.29 -18.60 19.16
C LEU A 106 28.44 -19.17 17.73
N PRO A 107 29.39 -20.06 17.41
CA PRO A 107 29.52 -20.64 16.08
C PRO A 107 28.34 -21.54 15.66
N ASP A 108 27.57 -22.04 16.62
CA ASP A 108 26.39 -22.89 16.37
C ASP A 108 25.10 -22.08 16.22
N LEU A 109 25.09 -20.78 16.58
CA LEU A 109 23.91 -19.91 16.42
C LEU A 109 23.31 -19.89 15.00
N PRO A 110 24.10 -19.90 13.90
CA PRO A 110 23.52 -19.95 12.56
C PRO A 110 22.65 -21.19 12.33
N LYS A 111 22.95 -22.33 12.98
CA LYS A 111 22.13 -23.55 12.90
C LYS A 111 20.78 -23.41 13.59
N ALA A 112 20.64 -22.47 14.52
CA ALA A 112 19.37 -22.18 15.17
C ALA A 112 18.34 -21.58 14.20
N ILE A 113 18.75 -21.13 13.00
CA ILE A 113 17.82 -20.69 11.96
C ILE A 113 16.84 -21.78 11.61
N ASP A 114 17.23 -23.05 11.55
CA ASP A 114 16.30 -24.13 11.22
C ASP A 114 15.13 -24.22 12.20
N PHE A 115 15.34 -23.80 13.45
CA PHE A 115 14.32 -23.76 14.48
C PHE A 115 13.49 -22.46 14.46
N VAL A 116 14.13 -21.33 14.14
CA VAL A 116 13.48 -20.00 14.17
C VAL A 116 12.79 -19.66 12.85
N PHE A 117 13.26 -20.20 11.73
CA PHE A 117 12.77 -19.90 10.39
C PHE A 117 11.25 -20.14 10.23
N PRO A 118 10.65 -21.21 10.80
CA PRO A 118 9.19 -21.36 10.79
C PRO A 118 8.42 -20.16 11.38
N HIS A 119 8.99 -19.48 12.38
CA HIS A 119 8.38 -18.26 12.94
C HIS A 119 8.53 -17.06 11.99
N VAL A 120 9.66 -16.99 11.27
CA VAL A 120 9.87 -16.00 10.21
C VAL A 120 8.87 -16.23 9.08
N GLU A 121 8.64 -17.48 8.69
CA GLU A 121 7.64 -17.84 7.66
C GLU A 121 6.23 -17.40 8.07
N VAL A 122 5.82 -17.68 9.31
CA VAL A 122 4.52 -17.20 9.83
C VAL A 122 4.43 -15.67 9.81
N MET A 123 5.52 -14.98 10.17
CA MET A 123 5.57 -13.52 10.10
C MET A 123 5.46 -13.02 8.65
N LEU A 124 6.17 -13.65 7.70
CA LEU A 124 6.10 -13.33 6.27
C LEU A 124 4.68 -13.53 5.74
N GLN A 125 4.04 -14.65 6.07
CA GLN A 125 2.66 -14.95 5.67
C GLN A 125 1.65 -13.92 6.20
N SER A 126 1.96 -13.23 7.30
CA SER A 126 1.13 -12.14 7.84
C SER A 126 1.33 -10.79 7.11
N LEU A 127 2.41 -10.61 6.34
CA LEU A 127 2.72 -9.33 5.68
C LEU A 127 1.67 -8.89 4.66
N PRO A 128 1.15 -9.74 3.75
CA PRO A 128 0.12 -9.33 2.81
C PRO A 128 -1.12 -8.76 3.49
N VAL A 129 -1.53 -9.36 4.62
CA VAL A 129 -2.67 -8.93 5.42
C VAL A 129 -2.38 -7.57 6.07
N LYS A 130 -1.21 -7.42 6.70
CA LYS A 130 -0.79 -6.14 7.30
C LYS A 130 -0.69 -5.01 6.28
N ILE A 131 -0.23 -5.28 5.06
CA ILE A 131 -0.18 -4.29 3.98
C ILE A 131 -1.57 -3.80 3.59
N GLU A 132 -2.57 -4.69 3.55
CA GLU A 132 -3.95 -4.31 3.23
C GLU A 132 -4.62 -3.55 4.38
N GLU A 133 -4.41 -4.00 5.62
CA GLU A 133 -4.97 -3.39 6.84
C GLU A 133 -4.36 -2.02 7.13
N GLU A 134 -3.03 -1.91 7.09
CA GLU A 134 -2.30 -0.66 7.36
C GLU A 134 -2.23 0.27 6.13
N GLY A 135 -2.60 -0.20 4.94
CA GLY A 135 -2.60 0.61 3.72
C GLY A 135 -3.45 1.88 3.84
N ARG A 136 -4.54 1.85 4.63
CA ARG A 136 -5.33 3.06 4.95
C ARG A 136 -4.66 3.99 5.95
N ALA A 137 -3.83 3.47 6.86
CA ALA A 137 -3.09 4.28 7.83
C ALA A 137 -1.91 5.01 7.16
N MET A 138 -1.32 4.41 6.12
CA MET A 138 -0.22 4.98 5.34
C MET A 138 -0.68 5.96 4.25
N GLU A 139 -1.98 5.99 3.95
CA GLU A 139 -2.59 6.86 2.94
C GLU A 139 -2.10 8.32 2.96
N PRO A 140 -2.11 9.05 4.09
CA PRO A 140 -1.64 10.43 4.11
C PRO A 140 -0.13 10.57 3.83
N GLN A 141 0.68 9.55 4.13
CA GLN A 141 2.13 9.58 3.88
C GLN A 141 2.44 9.24 2.41
N VAL A 142 1.75 8.25 1.85
CA VAL A 142 1.87 7.87 0.44
C VAL A 142 1.34 8.99 -0.47
N ALA A 143 0.19 9.58 -0.13
CA ALA A 143 -0.37 10.72 -0.86
C ALA A 143 0.60 11.91 -0.88
N ARG A 144 1.25 12.19 0.27
CA ARG A 144 2.31 13.23 0.35
C ARG A 144 3.51 12.87 -0.51
N ALA A 145 4.04 11.65 -0.41
CA ALA A 145 5.19 11.21 -1.20
C ALA A 145 4.93 11.29 -2.72
N ILE A 146 3.72 10.87 -3.16
CA ILE A 146 3.30 10.98 -4.56
C ILE A 146 3.18 12.45 -4.97
N THR A 147 2.55 13.28 -4.13
CA THR A 147 2.41 14.73 -4.38
C THR A 147 3.76 15.44 -4.48
N ASP A 148 4.68 15.14 -3.57
CA ASP A 148 6.03 15.70 -3.57
C ASP A 148 6.85 15.21 -4.76
N GLY A 149 6.72 13.93 -5.13
CA GLY A 149 7.29 13.36 -6.35
C GLY A 149 6.77 14.05 -7.61
N LEU A 150 5.45 14.23 -7.72
CA LEU A 150 4.82 14.95 -8.85
C LEU A 150 5.23 16.42 -8.91
N ARG A 151 5.40 17.10 -7.78
CA ARG A 151 5.92 18.48 -7.73
C ARG A 151 7.37 18.57 -8.21
N SER A 152 8.18 17.52 -7.95
CA SER A 152 9.56 17.45 -8.43
C SER A 152 9.65 17.24 -9.95
N LEU A 153 8.61 16.65 -10.55
CA LEU A 153 8.48 16.50 -11.99
C LEU A 153 7.89 17.78 -12.59
N ASN A 154 8.58 18.36 -13.57
CA ASN A 154 8.04 19.51 -14.30
C ASN A 154 7.00 19.03 -15.33
N LEU A 155 5.87 18.52 -14.83
CA LEU A 155 4.77 17.94 -15.63
C LEU A 155 4.30 18.91 -16.71
N LYS A 156 4.40 20.21 -16.45
CA LYS A 156 4.10 21.26 -17.42
C LYS A 156 4.96 21.14 -18.68
N GLU A 157 6.27 20.94 -18.54
CA GLU A 157 7.18 20.77 -19.68
C GLU A 157 6.98 19.42 -20.37
N VAL A 158 6.72 18.35 -19.61
CA VAL A 158 6.46 17.01 -20.17
C VAL A 158 5.16 17.00 -20.98
N ILE A 159 4.08 17.56 -20.43
CA ILE A 159 2.77 17.65 -21.10
C ILE A 159 2.86 18.60 -22.28
N ARG A 160 3.55 19.75 -22.16
CA ARG A 160 3.74 20.67 -23.29
C ARG A 160 4.58 20.04 -24.41
N GLY A 161 5.61 19.27 -24.05
CA GLY A 161 6.42 18.50 -24.97
C GLY A 161 5.66 17.37 -25.65
N GLN A 162 4.67 16.76 -24.99
CA GLN A 162 3.78 15.77 -25.62
C GLN A 162 2.71 16.42 -26.49
N LEU A 163 2.01 17.45 -26.01
CA LEU A 163 1.02 18.20 -26.77
C LEU A 163 1.62 18.88 -28.00
N GLY A 164 2.87 19.35 -27.91
CA GLY A 164 3.60 19.92 -29.05
C GLY A 164 4.03 18.90 -30.11
N LYS A 165 3.95 17.60 -29.81
CA LYS A 165 4.24 16.49 -30.74
C LYS A 165 2.97 15.86 -31.32
N MET A 166 1.79 16.24 -30.84
CA MET A 166 0.51 15.74 -31.33
C MET A 166 0.02 16.64 -32.45
N ASP A 167 -0.50 16.02 -33.52
CA ASP A 167 -1.07 16.76 -34.64
C ASP A 167 -2.41 17.40 -34.24
N ALA A 168 -2.82 18.43 -35.00
CA ALA A 168 -4.04 19.18 -34.72
C ALA A 168 -5.30 18.29 -34.64
N ALA A 169 -5.36 17.20 -35.42
CA ALA A 169 -6.45 16.24 -35.39
C ALA A 169 -6.51 15.43 -34.09
N ASP A 170 -5.37 15.10 -33.48
CA ASP A 170 -5.33 14.37 -32.21
C ASP A 170 -5.68 15.29 -31.03
N LEU A 171 -5.25 16.56 -31.09
CA LEU A 171 -5.65 17.60 -30.15
C LEU A 171 -7.16 17.87 -30.23
N GLU A 172 -7.71 17.97 -31.44
CA GLU A 172 -9.14 18.10 -31.68
C GLU A 172 -9.89 16.89 -31.13
N LYS A 173 -9.42 15.66 -31.38
CA LYS A 173 -10.04 14.43 -30.86
C LYS A 173 -10.02 14.36 -29.33
N LEU A 174 -8.95 14.79 -28.67
CA LEU A 174 -8.86 14.82 -27.20
C LEU A 174 -9.82 15.84 -26.57
N LEU A 175 -9.94 17.02 -27.17
CA LEU A 175 -10.89 18.04 -26.71
C LEU A 175 -12.33 17.62 -27.00
N THR A 176 -12.56 17.04 -28.17
CA THR A 176 -13.89 16.69 -28.66
C THR A 176 -14.40 15.41 -28.00
N SER A 177 -13.57 14.42 -27.67
CA SER A 177 -14.05 13.18 -27.04
C SER A 177 -14.61 13.39 -25.62
N ASN A 178 -14.01 14.31 -24.85
CA ASN A 178 -14.47 14.65 -23.51
C ASN A 178 -15.76 15.50 -23.53
N ILE A 179 -15.96 16.30 -24.57
CA ILE A 179 -17.12 17.20 -24.70
C ILE A 179 -18.28 16.53 -25.46
N SER A 180 -17.99 15.61 -26.38
CA SER A 180 -18.99 15.04 -27.30
C SER A 180 -20.02 14.14 -26.62
N GLY A 181 -19.64 13.43 -25.56
CA GLY A 181 -20.59 12.58 -24.83
C GLY A 181 -21.73 13.40 -24.23
N GLU A 182 -21.40 14.54 -23.64
CA GLU A 182 -22.35 15.43 -22.97
C GLU A 182 -23.13 16.29 -23.98
N LEU A 183 -22.48 16.74 -25.06
CA LEU A 183 -23.12 17.52 -26.12
C LEU A 183 -24.12 16.69 -26.95
N VAL A 184 -23.79 15.44 -27.28
CA VAL A 184 -24.70 14.52 -27.98
C VAL A 184 -25.88 14.14 -27.08
N PHE A 185 -25.67 13.99 -25.77
CA PHE A 185 -26.76 13.75 -24.83
C PHE A 185 -27.73 14.94 -24.76
N ILE A 186 -27.23 16.17 -24.64
CA ILE A 186 -28.06 17.38 -24.63
C ILE A 186 -28.80 17.56 -25.96
N GLN A 187 -28.12 17.36 -27.10
CA GLN A 187 -28.71 17.51 -28.42
C GLN A 187 -29.76 16.43 -28.72
N THR A 188 -29.49 15.17 -28.36
CA THR A 188 -30.42 14.06 -28.57
C THR A 188 -31.63 14.19 -27.65
N SER A 189 -31.40 14.54 -26.38
CA SER A 189 -32.48 14.79 -25.41
C SER A 189 -33.34 15.98 -25.87
N GLY A 190 -32.72 17.10 -26.23
CA GLY A 190 -33.40 18.27 -26.75
C GLY A 190 -34.20 17.99 -28.03
N GLY A 191 -33.67 17.17 -28.93
CA GLY A 191 -34.36 16.74 -30.15
C GLY A 191 -35.57 15.85 -29.88
N ILE A 192 -35.45 14.88 -28.97
CA ILE A 192 -36.56 14.01 -28.55
C ILE A 192 -37.64 14.84 -27.86
N PHE A 193 -37.27 15.69 -26.89
CA PHE A 193 -38.23 16.56 -26.20
C PHE A 193 -38.90 17.54 -27.16
N GLY A 194 -38.14 18.17 -28.07
CA GLY A 194 -38.68 19.05 -29.10
C GLY A 194 -39.66 18.34 -30.03
N PHE A 195 -39.36 17.11 -30.43
CA PHE A 195 -40.26 16.27 -31.23
C PHE A 195 -41.55 15.92 -30.48
N LEU A 196 -41.45 15.48 -29.22
CA LEU A 196 -42.60 15.13 -28.39
C LEU A 196 -43.49 16.34 -28.09
N VAL A 197 -42.88 17.50 -27.81
CA VAL A 197 -43.60 18.78 -27.62
C VAL A 197 -44.27 19.22 -28.93
N GLY A 198 -43.58 19.15 -30.07
CA GLY A 198 -44.14 19.47 -31.38
C GLY A 198 -45.34 18.57 -31.73
N LEU A 199 -45.22 17.27 -31.44
CA LEU A 199 -46.30 16.29 -31.65
C LEU A 199 -47.52 16.58 -30.76
N ALA A 200 -47.29 17.01 -29.51
CA ALA A 200 -48.35 17.41 -28.57
C ALA A 200 -49.05 18.73 -28.96
N ILE A 201 -48.36 19.61 -29.68
CA ILE A 201 -48.95 20.83 -30.26
C ILE A 201 -49.84 20.45 -31.46
N LEU A 202 -49.33 19.60 -32.37
CA LEU A 202 -50.01 19.24 -33.61
C LEU A 202 -51.26 18.36 -33.38
N PHE A 203 -51.24 17.51 -32.36
CA PHE A 203 -52.32 16.58 -32.05
C PHE A 203 -52.79 16.71 -30.59
N PRO A 204 -53.84 17.51 -30.33
CA PRO A 204 -54.33 17.78 -28.97
C PRO A 204 -54.71 16.53 -28.17
N SER A 205 -55.14 15.46 -28.85
CA SER A 205 -55.53 14.19 -28.23
C SER A 205 -54.37 13.47 -27.53
N PHE A 206 -53.11 13.69 -27.95
CA PHE A 206 -51.94 13.08 -27.30
C PHE A 206 -51.47 13.81 -26.04
N ARG A 207 -51.99 15.02 -25.76
CA ARG A 207 -51.60 15.79 -24.56
C ARG A 207 -51.86 15.02 -23.27
N LEU A 208 -53.01 14.36 -23.18
CA LEU A 208 -53.40 13.54 -22.03
C LEU A 208 -52.47 12.32 -21.85
N LEU A 209 -52.05 11.71 -22.97
CA LEU A 209 -51.10 10.59 -22.97
C LEU A 209 -49.72 11.03 -22.45
N PHE A 210 -49.23 12.19 -22.88
CA PHE A 210 -47.93 12.72 -22.43
C PHE A 210 -47.93 13.14 -20.96
N VAL A 211 -49.02 13.75 -20.47
CA VAL A 211 -49.17 14.09 -19.05
C VAL A 211 -49.24 12.82 -18.19
N ALA A 212 -50.03 11.82 -18.62
CA ALA A 212 -50.12 10.54 -17.91
C ALA A 212 -48.77 9.80 -17.90
N GLY A 213 -48.04 9.80 -19.02
CA GLY A 213 -46.69 9.24 -19.13
C GLY A 213 -45.69 9.95 -18.22
N GLY A 214 -45.72 11.29 -18.17
CA GLY A 214 -44.87 12.07 -17.28
C GLY A 214 -45.14 11.80 -15.79
N LEU A 215 -46.41 11.67 -15.39
CA LEU A 215 -46.80 11.28 -14.03
C LEU A 215 -46.36 9.86 -13.69
N LEU A 216 -46.44 8.92 -14.63
CA LEU A 216 -45.97 7.54 -14.45
C LEU A 216 -44.46 7.50 -14.23
N VAL A 217 -43.68 8.18 -15.08
CA VAL A 217 -42.22 8.24 -14.95
C VAL A 217 -41.82 8.93 -13.65
N GLY A 218 -42.47 10.04 -13.28
CA GLY A 218 -42.24 10.72 -12.01
C GLY A 218 -42.59 9.87 -10.79
N GLY A 219 -43.67 9.08 -10.87
CA GLY A 219 -44.05 8.14 -9.82
C GLY A 219 -43.06 7.00 -9.65
N ILE A 220 -42.60 6.40 -10.76
CA ILE A 220 -41.57 5.35 -10.76
C ILE A 220 -40.25 5.91 -10.21
N TYR A 221 -39.84 7.11 -10.62
CA TYR A 221 -38.63 7.76 -10.11
C TYR A 221 -38.71 7.99 -8.60
N ARG A 222 -39.82 8.53 -8.10
CA ARG A 222 -40.03 8.74 -6.66
C ARG A 222 -39.95 7.44 -5.86
N LEU A 223 -40.56 6.37 -6.36
CA LEU A 223 -40.49 5.04 -5.75
C LEU A 223 -39.08 4.42 -5.80
N SER A 224 -38.25 4.80 -6.76
CA SER A 224 -36.87 4.29 -6.87
C SER A 224 -35.87 5.04 -5.99
N VAL A 225 -36.16 6.29 -5.61
CA VAL A 225 -35.31 7.14 -4.77
C VAL A 225 -35.63 6.99 -3.27
N GLU A 226 -36.85 6.55 -2.92
CA GLU A 226 -37.28 6.26 -1.53
C GLU A 226 -36.94 4.81 -1.07
N LYS A 227 -36.04 4.10 -1.76
CA LYS A 227 -35.46 2.80 -1.36
C LYS A 227 -33.96 2.93 -1.13
#